data_AF-A0A7X6WKQ0-F1
#
_entry.id   AF-A0A7X6WKQ0-F1
#
_cell.length_a   1.000
_cell.length_b   1.000
_cell.length_c   1.000
_cell.angle_alpha   90.00
_cell.angle_beta   90.00
_cell.angle_gamma   90.00
#
_symmetry.space_group_name_H-M   'P 1'
#
loop_
_entity.id
_entity.type
_entity.pdbx_description
1 polymer ?
#
loop_
_entity_poly.entity_id
_entity_poly.type
_entity_poly.pdbx_seq_one_letter_code
_entity_poly.pdbx_strand_id
1 'polypeptide(L)' 'VNDGLKILGSGNLSKKLHVKAAAFTASAKDKILAAGGEAEVV' A
#
# COMPACT_ATOMS: atom_id res chain seq x y z
N VAL A 1 -10.62 -14.95 13.43
CA VAL A 1 -9.49 -14.93 12.47
C VAL A 1 -9.60 -13.60 11.72
N ASN A 2 -8.90 -12.57 12.19
CA ASN A 2 -8.88 -11.25 11.54
C ASN A 2 -7.66 -11.23 10.62
N ASP A 3 -7.82 -11.75 9.41
CA ASP A 3 -6.77 -11.64 8.39
C ASP A 3 -6.80 -10.22 7.84
N GLY A 4 -6.21 -9.30 8.62
CA GLY A 4 -6.08 -7.90 8.23
C GLY A 4 -5.26 -7.81 6.95
N LEU A 5 -5.80 -7.15 5.92
CA LEU A 5 -5.13 -7.00 4.64
C LEU A 5 -3.78 -6.27 4.83
N LYS A 6 -2.68 -6.98 4.57
CA LYS A 6 -1.32 -6.44 4.68
C LYS A 6 -0.75 -6.17 3.29
N ILE A 7 -0.54 -4.91 2.96
CA ILE A 7 0.07 -4.50 1.69
C ILE A 7 1.57 -4.74 1.76
N LEU A 8 2.05 -5.53 0.79
CA LEU A 8 3.46 -5.87 0.59
C LEU A 8 3.98 -5.13 -0.66
N GLY A 9 5.16 -4.55 -0.56
CA GLY A 9 5.77 -3.75 -1.63
C GLY A 9 6.52 -4.55 -2.70
N SER A 10 6.04 -5.74 -3.11
CA SER A 10 6.65 -6.51 -4.21
C SER A 10 5.99 -6.17 -5.54
N GLY A 11 6.55 -5.20 -6.26
CA GLY A 11 6.04 -4.73 -7.55
C GLY A 11 6.38 -3.26 -7.80
N ASN A 12 6.13 -2.78 -9.01
CA ASN A 12 6.27 -1.37 -9.39
C ASN A 12 4.87 -0.80 -9.67
N LEU A 13 4.43 0.21 -8.92
CA LEU A 13 3.20 0.94 -9.24
C LEU A 13 3.54 2.01 -10.29
N SER A 14 2.95 1.89 -11.48
CA SER A 14 3.11 2.87 -12.58
C SER A 14 1.87 3.78 -12.74
N LYS A 15 0.81 3.54 -11.96
CA LYS A 15 -0.43 4.31 -11.98
C LYS A 15 -0.76 4.83 -10.59
N LYS A 16 -1.31 6.04 -10.53
CA LYS A 16 -1.89 6.60 -9.32
C LYS A 16 -3.08 5.75 -8.89
N LEU A 17 -2.99 5.14 -7.72
CA LEU A 17 -4.00 4.27 -7.13
C LEU A 17 -4.15 4.66 -5.66
N HIS A 18 -5.40 4.72 -5.19
CA HIS A 18 -5.70 4.84 -3.77
C HIS A 18 -5.85 3.43 -3.20
N VAL A 19 -5.03 3.09 -2.20
CA VAL A 19 -5.00 1.77 -1.58
C VAL A 19 -5.45 1.92 -0.12
N LYS A 20 -6.49 1.18 0.27
CA LYS A 20 -6.96 1.11 1.67
C LYS A 20 -6.70 -0.28 2.24
N ALA A 21 -6.00 -0.38 3.37
CA ALA A 21 -5.66 -1.68 3.97
C ALA A 21 -5.38 -1.59 5.47
N ALA A 22 -5.53 -2.71 6.18
CA ALA A 22 -5.33 -2.76 7.63
C ALA A 22 -3.87 -2.63 8.06
N ALA A 23 -2.93 -3.02 7.21
CA ALA A 23 -1.50 -2.84 7.46
C ALA A 23 -0.73 -2.59 6.16
N PHE A 24 0.30 -1.75 6.23
CA PHE A 24 1.23 -1.52 5.13
C PHE A 24 2.65 -1.75 5.63
N THR A 25 3.48 -2.42 4.82
CA THR A 25 4.91 -2.51 5.10
C THR A 25 5.64 -1.23 4.71
N ALA A 26 6.81 -1.00 5.30
CA ALA A 26 7.64 0.17 4.99
C ALA A 26 7.87 0.31 3.48
N SER A 27 8.27 -0.78 2.81
CA SER A 27 8.48 -0.81 1.36
C SER A 27 7.21 -0.56 0.53
N ALA A 28 6.03 -0.90 1.04
CA ALA A 28 4.77 -0.61 0.37
C ALA A 28 4.41 0.87 0.45
N LYS A 29 4.55 1.48 1.64
CA LYS A 29 4.28 2.91 1.83
C LYS A 29 5.16 3.77 0.92
N ASP A 30 6.46 3.50 0.92
CA ASP A 30 7.43 4.19 0.06
C ASP A 30 7.05 4.11 -1.43
N LYS A 31 6.65 2.92 -1.89
CA LYS A 31 6.26 2.72 -3.29
C LYS A 31 4.94 3.38 -3.64
N ILE A 32 3.97 3.39 -2.73
CA ILE A 32 2.68 4.07 -2.96
C ILE A 32 2.90 5.58 -3.05
N LEU A 33 3.70 6.16 -2.16
CA LEU A 33 4.11 7.56 -2.23
C LEU A 33 4.92 7.87 -3.49
N ALA A 34 5.89 7.02 -3.85
CA ALA A 34 6.72 7.19 -5.05
C ALA A 34 5.92 7.09 -6.35
N ALA A 35 4.88 6.27 -6.38
CA ALA A 35 3.94 6.18 -7.51
C ALA A 35 2.91 7.32 -7.55
N GLY A 36 2.93 8.22 -6.57
CA GLY A 36 1.95 9.31 -6.43
C GLY A 36 0.55 8.81 -6.08
N GLY A 37 0.45 7.67 -5.41
CA GLY A 37 -0.79 7.12 -4.86
C GLY A 37 -1.00 7.48 -3.38
N GLU A 38 -2.16 7.10 -2.85
CA GLU A 38 -2.57 7.40 -1.48
C GLU A 38 -2.78 6.10 -0.69
N ALA A 39 -2.27 6.04 0.55
CA ALA A 39 -2.37 4.86 1.41
C ALA A 39 -3.22 5.19 2.66
N GLU A 40 -4.44 4.69 2.74
CA GLU A 40 -5.32 4.83 3.92
C GLU A 40 -5.33 3.53 4.75
N VAL A 41 -5.19 3.66 6.08
CA VAL A 41 -5.22 2.53 7.01
C VAL A 41 -6.61 2.38 7.60
N VAL A 42 -7.22 1.20 7.50
CA VAL A 42 -8.56 0.88 8.03
C VAL A 42 -8.57 -0.29 9.01
#